data_AF-A0A2X3GGX8-F1
#
_entry.id   AF-A0A2X3GGX8-F1
#
_cell.length_a   1.000
_cell.length_b   1.000
_cell.length_c   1.000
_cell.angle_alpha   90.00
_cell.angle_beta   90.00
_cell.angle_gamma   90.00
#
_symmetry.space_group_name_H-M   'P 1'
#
loop_
_entity.id
_entity.type
_entity.pdbx_description
1 polymer ?
#
loop_
_entity_poly.entity_id
_entity_poly.type
_entity_poly.pdbx_seq_one_letter_code
_entity_poly.pdbx_strand_id
1 'polypeptide(L)'
;MAMRSIPAILRYCRLIEEHAAEDAILFNFTNPSGLVTEAIIKSGFKRRIYGICDAPSELIRELPAILGCEERDLSVECYGLNHFSWFTHFTVRGEEGDRTADRQPGTVPEDGDAVLLPGAGTALR
;
A
#
# COMPACT_ATOMS: atom_id res chain seq x y z
N MET A 1 11.16 -16.93 10.16
CA MET A 1 11.98 -16.68 8.94
C MET A 1 13.09 -15.66 9.17
N ALA A 2 12.83 -14.52 9.82
CA ALA A 2 13.82 -13.45 10.06
C ALA A 2 15.21 -13.91 10.51
N MET A 3 15.29 -14.79 11.52
CA MET A 3 16.56 -15.30 12.06
C MET A 3 17.44 -16.01 11.02
N ARG A 4 16.86 -16.54 9.94
CA ARG A 4 17.62 -17.12 8.82
C ARG A 4 17.93 -16.08 7.75
N SER A 5 16.97 -15.23 7.41
CA SER A 5 17.08 -14.25 6.32
C SER A 5 18.08 -13.14 6.65
N ILE A 6 18.02 -12.56 7.86
CA ILE A 6 18.82 -11.39 8.24
C ILE A 6 20.33 -11.69 8.13
N PRO A 7 20.88 -12.77 8.72
CA PRO A 7 22.31 -13.05 8.59
C PRO A 7 22.76 -13.24 7.13
N ALA A 8 21.90 -13.79 6.27
CA ALA A 8 22.21 -13.96 4.85
C ALA A 8 22.22 -12.64 4.11
N ILE A 9 21.22 -11.79 4.31
CA ILE A 9 21.11 -10.50 3.64
C ILE A 9 22.23 -9.55 4.08
N LEU A 10 22.61 -9.54 5.36
CA LEU A 10 23.75 -8.72 5.80
C LEU A 10 25.09 -9.15 5.18
N ARG A 11 25.24 -10.43 4.77
CA ARG A 11 26.41 -10.84 3.96
C ARG A 11 26.34 -10.22 2.55
N TYR A 12 25.17 -10.23 1.92
CA TYR A 12 24.98 -9.60 0.61
C TYR A 12 25.16 -8.08 0.66
N CYS A 13 24.74 -7.41 1.73
CA CYS A 13 25.00 -5.98 1.92
C CYS A 13 26.49 -5.65 1.85
N ARG A 14 27.36 -6.45 2.47
CA ARG A 14 28.82 -6.28 2.36
C ARG A 14 29.32 -6.47 0.93
N LEU A 15 28.86 -7.52 0.25
CA LEU A 15 29.21 -7.75 -1.16
C LEU A 15 28.77 -6.61 -2.07
N ILE A 16 27.60 -6.02 -1.82
CA ILE A 16 27.11 -4.86 -2.57
C ILE A 16 28.01 -3.64 -2.33
N GLU A 17 28.44 -3.39 -1.09
CA GLU A 17 29.35 -2.29 -0.79
C GLU A 17 30.74 -2.49 -1.42
N GLU A 18 31.20 -3.73 -1.53
CA GLU A 18 32.49 -4.09 -2.11
C GLU A 18 32.50 -4.06 -3.65
N HIS A 19 31.39 -4.38 -4.30
CA HIS A 19 31.38 -4.67 -5.74
C HIS A 19 30.42 -3.85 -6.58
N ALA A 20 29.35 -3.30 -6.00
CA ALA A 20 28.37 -2.54 -6.76
C ALA A 20 28.79 -1.07 -6.93
N ALA A 21 28.18 -0.41 -7.92
CA ALA A 21 28.31 1.04 -8.10
C ALA A 21 27.89 1.79 -6.84
N GLU A 22 28.46 2.98 -6.62
CA GLU A 22 28.24 3.74 -5.40
C GLU A 22 26.77 4.16 -5.20
N ASP A 23 26.07 4.35 -6.32
CA ASP A 23 24.68 4.74 -6.46
C ASP A 23 23.70 3.56 -6.61
N ALA A 24 24.20 2.32 -6.51
CA ALA A 24 23.35 1.14 -6.61
C ALA A 24 22.22 1.16 -5.56
N ILE A 25 21.02 0.76 -5.97
CA ILE A 25 19.84 0.67 -5.11
C ILE A 25 19.56 -0.80 -4.81
N LEU A 26 19.34 -1.13 -3.54
CA LEU A 26 18.92 -2.45 -3.11
C LEU A 26 17.39 -2.54 -3.03
N PHE A 27 16.79 -3.41 -3.84
CA PHE A 27 15.38 -3.79 -3.72
C PHE A 27 15.27 -5.13 -2.98
N ASN A 28 14.69 -5.11 -1.77
CA ASN A 28 14.53 -6.30 -0.94
C ASN A 28 13.10 -6.87 -1.04
N PHE A 29 12.99 -8.08 -1.59
CA PHE A 29 11.77 -8.90 -1.58
C PHE A 29 11.85 -10.05 -0.55
N THR A 30 12.97 -10.20 0.16
CA THR A 30 13.17 -11.32 1.08
C THR A 30 12.35 -11.11 2.34
N ASN A 31 11.47 -12.06 2.62
CA ASN A 31 10.62 -12.02 3.81
C ASN A 31 11.33 -12.45 5.11
N PRO A 32 10.90 -11.91 6.26
CA PRO A 32 9.89 -10.86 6.43
C PRO A 32 10.41 -9.48 6.03
N SER A 33 9.82 -8.88 4.99
CA SER A 33 10.42 -7.76 4.24
C SER A 33 10.64 -6.53 5.11
N GLY A 34 9.69 -6.20 5.98
CA GLY A 34 9.82 -5.09 6.94
C GLY A 34 10.99 -5.28 7.91
N LEU A 35 11.06 -6.43 8.59
CA LEU A 35 12.12 -6.72 9.56
C LEU A 35 13.50 -6.86 8.91
N VAL A 36 13.57 -7.44 7.70
CA VAL A 36 14.83 -7.54 6.95
C VAL A 36 15.34 -6.16 6.55
N THR A 37 14.45 -5.32 6.01
CA THR A 37 14.78 -3.94 5.64
C THR A 37 15.26 -3.13 6.84
N GLU A 38 14.56 -3.24 7.97
CA GLU A 38 14.94 -2.60 9.24
C GLU A 38 16.32 -3.05 9.73
N ALA A 39 16.61 -4.36 9.65
CA ALA A 39 17.91 -4.89 10.05
C ALA A 39 19.06 -4.37 9.16
N ILE A 40 18.82 -4.19 7.87
CA ILE A 40 19.82 -3.63 6.93
C ILE A 40 20.08 -2.16 7.27
N ILE A 41 19.03 -1.36 7.47
CA ILE A 41 19.16 0.05 7.87
C ILE A 41 19.97 0.17 9.16
N LYS A 42 19.63 -0.63 10.18
CA LYS A 42 20.33 -0.63 11.48
C LYS A 42 21.76 -1.16 11.41
N SER A 43 22.12 -1.91 10.38
CA SER A 43 23.50 -2.38 10.20
C SER A 43 24.47 -1.28 9.74
N GLY A 44 23.95 -0.11 9.32
CA GLY A 44 24.76 0.98 8.79
C GLY A 44 25.07 0.84 7.29
N PHE A 45 24.33 0.01 6.57
CA PHE A 45 24.45 -0.15 5.12
C PHE A 45 24.29 1.20 4.41
N LYS A 46 25.23 1.50 3.50
CA LYS A 46 25.39 2.86 2.94
C LYS A 46 24.56 3.12 1.68
N ARG A 47 24.03 2.09 1.04
CA ARG A 47 23.25 2.23 -0.20
C ARG A 47 21.78 2.49 0.08
N ARG A 48 21.08 3.08 -0.89
CA ARG A 48 19.62 3.24 -0.82
C ARG A 48 18.96 1.86 -0.85
N ILE A 49 17.94 1.69 -0.03
CA ILE A 49 17.19 0.43 0.08
C ILE A 49 15.69 0.68 0.04
N TYR A 50 14.98 -0.22 -0.65
CA TYR A 50 13.53 -0.32 -0.65
C TYR A 50 13.12 -1.74 -0.29
N GLY A 51 12.39 -1.90 0.82
CA GLY A 51 11.67 -3.14 1.13
C GLY A 51 10.37 -3.18 0.35
N ILE A 52 10.13 -4.26 -0.40
CA ILE A 52 8.95 -4.40 -1.25
C ILE A 52 8.05 -5.53 -0.74
N CYS A 53 6.74 -5.28 -0.86
CA CYS A 53 5.67 -6.24 -0.68
C CYS A 53 4.60 -5.95 -1.74
N ASP A 54 4.09 -7.00 -2.35
CA ASP A 54 3.05 -7.01 -3.39
C ASP A 54 1.63 -6.84 -2.83
N ALA A 55 1.37 -7.31 -1.60
CA ALA A 55 0.04 -7.35 -1.01
C ALA A 55 -0.77 -6.03 -1.10
N PRO A 56 -0.22 -4.82 -0.83
CA PRO A 56 -0.99 -3.59 -0.96
C PRO A 56 -1.36 -3.28 -2.42
N SER A 57 -0.43 -3.53 -3.35
CA SER A 57 -0.66 -3.31 -4.78
C SER A 57 -1.68 -4.28 -5.36
N GLU A 58 -1.71 -5.53 -4.86
CA GLU A 58 -2.74 -6.51 -5.22
C GLU A 58 -4.13 -6.02 -4.81
N LEU A 59 -4.31 -5.58 -3.56
CA LEU A 59 -5.61 -5.06 -3.12
C LEU A 59 -6.06 -3.84 -3.93
N ILE A 60 -5.16 -2.89 -4.21
CA ILE A 60 -5.48 -1.70 -5.02
C ILE A 60 -5.95 -2.08 -6.42
N ARG A 61 -5.44 -3.18 -7.01
CA ARG A 61 -5.88 -3.66 -8.33
C ARG A 61 -7.24 -4.35 -8.30
N GLU A 62 -7.66 -4.87 -7.15
CA GLU A 62 -8.96 -5.53 -6.98
C GLU A 62 -10.09 -4.53 -6.68
N LEU A 63 -9.77 -3.42 -6.01
CA LEU A 63 -10.74 -2.39 -5.61
C LEU A 63 -11.59 -1.79 -6.75
N PRO A 64 -11.07 -1.50 -7.97
CA PRO A 64 -11.88 -0.93 -9.05
C PRO A 64 -13.08 -1.79 -9.44
N ALA A 65 -12.89 -3.12 -9.44
CA ALA A 65 -13.97 -4.06 -9.74
C ALA A 65 -15.06 -4.05 -8.65
N ILE A 66 -14.67 -3.84 -7.38
CA ILE A 66 -15.60 -3.74 -6.25
C ILE A 66 -16.35 -2.41 -6.27
N LEU A 67 -15.65 -1.31 -6.63
CA LEU A 67 -16.17 0.05 -6.61
C LEU A 67 -16.87 0.47 -7.92
N GLY A 68 -16.84 -0.37 -8.96
CA GLY A 68 -17.43 -0.06 -10.25
C GLY A 68 -16.74 1.10 -10.98
N CYS A 69 -15.42 1.23 -10.82
CA CYS A 69 -14.62 2.28 -11.46
C CYS A 69 -13.41 1.70 -12.22
N GLU A 70 -12.69 2.56 -12.93
CA GLU A 70 -11.42 2.21 -13.57
C GLU A 70 -10.25 2.43 -12.61
N GLU A 71 -9.14 1.70 -12.75
CA GLU A 71 -7.95 1.86 -11.89
C GLU A 71 -7.43 3.31 -11.91
N ARG A 72 -7.47 3.98 -13.06
CA ARG A 72 -7.05 5.39 -13.21
C ARG A 72 -7.95 6.39 -12.47
N ASP A 73 -9.17 5.98 -12.13
CA ASP A 73 -10.13 6.81 -11.41
C ASP A 73 -9.97 6.65 -9.90
N LEU A 74 -9.21 5.64 -9.44
CA LEU A 74 -9.04 5.28 -8.03
C LEU A 74 -7.71 5.81 -7.49
N SER A 75 -7.76 6.57 -6.41
CA SER A 75 -6.59 6.88 -5.59
C SER A 75 -6.80 6.31 -4.20
N VAL A 76 -5.77 5.67 -3.63
CA VAL A 76 -5.85 5.05 -2.31
C VAL A 76 -4.63 5.42 -1.49
N GLU A 77 -4.84 5.79 -0.23
CA GLU A 77 -3.78 5.99 0.75
C GLU A 77 -3.59 4.73 1.58
N CYS A 78 -2.35 4.22 1.63
CA CYS A 78 -1.96 3.07 2.44
C CYS A 78 -0.84 3.47 3.40
N TYR A 79 -0.99 3.16 4.68
CA TYR A 79 -0.01 3.47 5.72
C TYR A 79 0.17 2.30 6.69
N GLY A 80 1.36 2.21 7.30
CA GLY A 80 1.67 1.20 8.31
C GLY A 80 2.97 0.46 8.04
N LEU A 81 3.08 -0.77 8.53
CA LEU A 81 4.26 -1.61 8.38
C LEU A 81 3.99 -2.76 7.39
N ASN A 82 5.04 -3.41 6.90
CA ASN A 82 4.91 -4.61 6.08
C ASN A 82 4.04 -5.68 6.76
N HIS A 83 2.97 -6.13 6.09
CA HIS A 83 1.92 -7.01 6.62
C HIS A 83 1.18 -6.49 7.86
N PHE A 84 1.21 -5.18 8.11
CA PHE A 84 0.52 -4.51 9.20
C PHE A 84 0.21 -3.06 8.78
N SER A 85 -0.54 -2.96 7.69
CA SER A 85 -0.93 -1.71 7.02
C SER A 85 -2.43 -1.58 6.96
N TRP A 86 -2.89 -0.34 6.80
CA TRP A 86 -4.29 0.04 6.63
C TRP A 86 -4.44 0.97 5.44
N PHE A 87 -5.62 0.93 4.84
CA PHE A 87 -6.05 1.87 3.83
C PHE A 87 -6.98 2.87 4.49
N THR A 88 -6.57 4.14 4.60
CA THR A 88 -7.26 5.18 5.40
C THR A 88 -8.32 5.93 4.63
N HIS A 89 -8.04 6.12 3.35
CA HIS A 89 -8.78 7.01 2.49
C HIS A 89 -8.64 6.53 1.06
N PHE A 90 -9.73 6.68 0.31
CA PHE A 90 -9.71 6.46 -1.13
C PHE A 90 -10.60 7.50 -1.80
N THR A 91 -10.27 7.85 -3.04
CA THR A 91 -11.12 8.69 -3.88
C THR A 91 -11.43 7.97 -5.19
N VAL A 92 -12.64 8.19 -5.70
CA VAL A 92 -13.07 7.74 -7.03
C VAL A 92 -13.42 8.97 -7.84
N ARG A 93 -12.70 9.21 -8.95
CA ARG A 93 -12.88 10.40 -9.82
C ARG A 93 -12.77 11.74 -9.06
N GLY A 94 -11.95 11.77 -8.01
CA GLY A 94 -11.73 12.96 -7.18
C GLY A 94 -12.76 13.15 -6.06
N GLU A 95 -13.74 12.26 -5.93
CA GLU A 95 -14.72 12.29 -4.84
C GLU A 95 -14.29 11.30 -3.74
N GLU A 96 -14.35 11.73 -2.48
CA GLU A 96 -14.02 10.89 -1.32
C GLU A 96 -14.98 9.71 -1.22
N GLY A 97 -14.42 8.50 -1.14
CA GLY A 97 -15.18 7.29 -0.89
C GLY A 97 -15.64 7.24 0.56
N ASP A 98 -16.92 6.93 0.78
CA ASP A 98 -17.43 6.75 2.13
C ASP A 98 -16.70 5.59 2.82
N ARG A 99 -16.17 5.86 4.02
CA ARG A 99 -15.44 4.92 4.87
C ARG A 99 -16.31 3.75 5.34
N THR A 100 -17.60 3.77 5.05
CA THR A 100 -18.56 2.69 5.32
C THR A 100 -18.41 1.48 4.37
N ALA A 101 -17.18 1.07 4.05
CA ALA A 101 -16.94 -0.27 3.49
C ALA A 101 -17.22 -1.40 4.51
N ASP A 102 -17.54 -1.06 5.76
CA ASP A 102 -18.12 -1.96 6.78
C ASP A 102 -19.66 -2.10 6.67
N ARG A 103 -20.32 -1.38 5.74
CA ARG A 103 -21.73 -1.66 5.46
C ARG A 103 -21.83 -2.96 4.67
N GLN A 104 -22.35 -3.99 5.32
CA GLN A 104 -22.83 -5.20 4.64
C GLN A 104 -23.67 -4.81 3.42
N PRO A 105 -23.51 -5.51 2.27
CA PRO A 105 -24.39 -5.33 1.13
C PRO A 105 -25.84 -5.57 1.59
N GLY A 106 -26.66 -4.51 1.57
CA GLY A 106 -28.09 -4.57 1.96
C GLY A 106 -28.55 -3.62 3.07
N THR A 107 -27.67 -2.81 3.66
CA THR A 107 -28.10 -1.76 4.59
C THR A 107 -28.52 -0.50 3.82
N VAL A 108 -29.83 -0.28 3.73
CA VAL A 108 -30.43 0.95 3.21
C VAL A 108 -30.12 2.09 4.19
N PRO A 109 -29.72 3.28 3.74
CA PRO A 109 -29.56 4.43 4.63
C PRO A 109 -30.90 4.75 5.31
N GLU A 110 -30.93 4.78 6.64
CA GLU A 110 -32.02 5.43 7.36
C GLU A 110 -31.86 6.95 7.22
N ASP A 111 -32.98 7.62 7.01
CA ASP A 111 -33.09 8.98 6.49
C ASP A 111 -32.12 10.00 7.15
N GLY A 112 -31.25 10.60 6.32
CA GLY A 112 -30.39 11.72 6.72
C GLY A 112 -29.13 11.94 5.87
N ASP A 113 -28.60 10.91 5.23
CA ASP A 113 -27.34 11.00 4.46
C ASP A 113 -27.61 11.03 2.95
N ALA A 114 -27.29 12.15 2.31
CA ALA A 114 -27.47 12.33 0.88
C ALA A 114 -26.56 11.40 0.05
N VAL A 115 -27.18 10.56 -0.78
CA VAL A 115 -26.56 9.69 -1.80
C VAL A 115 -26.34 10.50 -3.09
N LEU A 116 -25.36 10.14 -3.95
CA LEU A 116 -25.54 9.92 -5.42
C LEU A 116 -24.23 9.79 -6.22
N LEU A 117 -23.98 8.60 -6.78
CA LEU A 117 -23.21 8.41 -8.02
C LEU A 117 -24.19 8.20 -9.20
N PRO A 118 -23.77 8.46 -10.43
CA PRO A 118 -24.21 9.57 -11.28
C PRO A 118 -25.64 9.46 -11.83
N GLY A 119 -26.36 10.57 -11.64
CA GLY A 119 -27.62 10.98 -12.28
C GLY A 119 -27.98 12.41 -11.86
N ALA A 120 -26.95 13.25 -11.63
CA ALA A 120 -27.04 14.52 -10.92
C ALA A 120 -27.99 15.50 -11.60
N GLY A 121 -29.17 15.63 -11.02
CA GLY A 121 -30.18 16.58 -11.42
C GLY A 121 -31.13 16.87 -10.27
N THR A 122 -30.73 17.73 -9.34
CA THR A 122 -31.68 18.66 -8.74
C THR A 122 -30.96 19.91 -8.26
N ALA A 123 -31.27 21.01 -8.95
CA ALA A 123 -31.09 22.35 -8.44
C ALA A 123 -31.80 22.52 -7.09
N LEU A 124 -31.24 23.33 -6.18
CA LEU A 124 -31.90 24.50 -5.60
C LEU A 124 -31.00 25.18 -4.55
N ARG A 125 -30.67 26.44 -4.90
CA ARG A 125 -30.35 27.64 -4.08
C ARG A 125 -29.35 27.55 -2.93
#